data_AF-A0A939KRE8-F1
#
_entry.id   AF-A0A939KRE8-F1
#
_cell.length_a   1.000
_cell.length_b   1.000
_cell.length_c   1.000
_cell.angle_alpha   90.00
_cell.angle_beta   90.00
_cell.angle_gamma   90.00
#
_symmetry.space_group_name_H-M   'P 1'
#
loop_
_entity.id
_entity.type
_entity.pdbx_description
1 polymer ?
#
loop_
_entity_poly.entity_id
_entity_poly.type
_entity_poly.pdbx_seq_one_letter_code
_entity_poly.pdbx_strand_id
1 'polypeptide(L)'
;MSSLTTAALAVALLATCATSAMAQSFSPAELDRMAQERQREIGPRNWGPPVAAKPDGALIPLPGPAACMSPRTDFEPVYAGPGTTFRKAGVAAPQLAVSTTRVNGWAKIYRAGGTSAWIPEGDLVPYRPSLSDHPTGCKVDGIRPADRMVIFSYPVR
;
A
#
# COMPACT_ATOMS: atom_id res chain seq x y z
N MET A 1 -66.24 -30.23 -18.44
CA MET A 1 -66.61 -28.80 -18.52
C MET A 1 -66.02 -28.10 -17.31
N SER A 2 -65.36 -26.97 -17.57
CA SER A 2 -64.91 -25.93 -16.62
C SER A 2 -63.70 -26.24 -15.72
N SER A 3 -62.54 -25.91 -16.28
CA SER A 3 -61.29 -25.52 -15.61
C SER A 3 -61.46 -24.19 -14.89
N LEU A 4 -60.86 -24.00 -13.70
CA LEU A 4 -60.46 -22.68 -13.21
C LEU A 4 -59.42 -22.77 -12.07
N THR A 5 -58.29 -22.11 -12.34
CA THR A 5 -57.43 -21.34 -11.41
C THR A 5 -56.62 -22.06 -10.32
N THR A 6 -55.39 -22.44 -10.67
CA THR A 6 -54.27 -22.61 -9.72
C THR A 6 -52.95 -22.20 -10.39
N ALA A 7 -52.84 -20.94 -10.81
CA ALA A 7 -51.60 -20.38 -11.35
C ALA A 7 -51.46 -18.93 -10.88
N ALA A 8 -51.15 -18.72 -9.60
CA ALA A 8 -50.78 -17.38 -9.13
C ALA A 8 -49.94 -17.35 -7.83
N LEU A 9 -49.82 -18.44 -7.07
CA LEU A 9 -49.36 -18.33 -5.68
C LEU A 9 -48.01 -19.02 -5.35
N ALA A 10 -47.12 -19.22 -6.33
CA ALA A 10 -45.85 -19.91 -6.09
C ALA A 10 -44.57 -19.13 -6.47
N VAL A 11 -44.67 -17.92 -7.04
CA VAL A 11 -43.49 -17.14 -7.47
C VAL A 11 -43.21 -15.92 -6.57
N ALA A 12 -44.06 -15.63 -5.58
CA ALA A 12 -43.90 -14.46 -4.72
C ALA A 12 -42.93 -14.64 -3.53
N LEU A 13 -42.27 -15.80 -3.39
CA LEU A 13 -41.50 -16.17 -2.17
C LEU A 13 -39.97 -16.08 -2.27
N LEU A 14 -39.41 -15.49 -3.33
CA LEU A 14 -37.94 -15.42 -3.51
C LEU A 14 -37.36 -14.00 -3.67
N ALA A 15 -38.15 -12.94 -3.44
CA ALA A 15 -37.74 -11.57 -3.79
C ALA A 15 -37.40 -10.65 -2.61
N THR A 16 -37.19 -11.15 -1.40
CA THR A 16 -36.81 -10.30 -0.26
C THR A 16 -35.67 -10.93 0.51
N CYS A 17 -34.44 -10.49 0.18
CA CYS A 17 -33.29 -10.30 1.08
C CYS A 17 -31.99 -10.17 0.26
N ALA A 18 -32.02 -9.39 -0.83
CA ALA A 18 -30.80 -8.75 -1.30
C ALA A 18 -30.63 -7.48 -0.45
N THR A 19 -30.16 -7.63 0.79
CA THR A 19 -29.58 -6.50 1.51
C THR A 19 -28.28 -6.17 0.82
N SER A 20 -28.36 -5.30 -0.18
CA SER A 20 -27.22 -4.53 -0.64
C SER A 20 -26.64 -3.84 0.60
N ALA A 21 -25.42 -4.20 0.98
CA ALA A 21 -24.63 -3.45 1.95
C ALA A 21 -24.31 -2.09 1.34
N MET A 22 -25.29 -1.18 1.37
CA MET A 22 -25.09 0.23 1.11
C MET A 22 -24.17 0.72 2.23
N ALA A 23 -22.96 1.14 1.89
CA ALA A 23 -22.12 1.87 2.83
C ALA A 23 -22.93 3.06 3.35
N GLN A 24 -23.21 3.10 4.65
CA GLN A 24 -23.89 4.24 5.26
C GLN A 24 -22.99 5.45 5.08
N SER A 25 -23.34 6.31 4.12
CA SER A 25 -22.61 7.54 3.85
C SER A 25 -23.05 8.58 4.87
N PHE A 26 -22.21 8.80 5.87
CA PHE A 26 -22.38 9.92 6.80
C PHE A 26 -21.93 11.21 6.12
N SER A 27 -22.66 12.30 6.36
CA SER A 27 -22.17 13.63 6.00
C SER A 27 -20.91 13.99 6.82
N PRO A 28 -20.05 14.90 6.33
CA PRO A 28 -18.91 15.38 7.11
C PRO A 28 -19.30 15.89 8.50
N ALA A 29 -20.42 16.61 8.61
CA ALA A 29 -20.93 17.12 9.90
C ALA A 29 -21.36 15.98 10.86
N GLU A 30 -21.93 14.90 10.34
CA GLU A 30 -22.25 13.73 11.16
C GLU A 30 -21.00 12.98 11.61
N LEU A 31 -20.00 12.85 10.74
CA LEU A 31 -18.69 12.28 11.10
C LEU A 31 -18.02 13.10 12.19
N ASP A 32 -18.06 14.43 12.08
CA ASP A 32 -17.50 15.34 13.09
C ASP A 32 -18.24 15.22 14.42
N ARG A 33 -19.57 15.16 14.40
CA ARG A 33 -20.39 14.94 15.61
C ARG A 33 -20.03 13.60 16.26
N MET A 34 -20.00 12.51 15.50
CA MET A 34 -19.66 11.18 16.00
C MET A 34 -18.20 11.08 16.47
N ALA A 35 -17.28 11.84 15.86
CA ALA A 35 -15.90 11.95 16.32
C ALA A 35 -15.84 12.68 17.67
N GLN A 36 -16.58 13.78 17.83
CA GLN A 36 -16.65 14.51 19.10
C GLN A 36 -17.30 13.68 20.21
N GLU A 37 -18.39 12.97 19.93
CA GLU A 37 -19.04 12.06 20.89
C GLU A 37 -18.06 10.98 21.37
N ARG A 38 -17.37 10.29 20.45
CA ARG A 38 -16.35 9.29 20.80
C ARG A 38 -15.18 9.87 21.59
N GLN A 39 -14.70 11.06 21.22
CA GLN A 39 -13.62 11.73 21.97
C GLN A 39 -14.05 12.07 23.40
N ARG A 40 -15.32 12.44 23.61
CA ARG A 40 -15.87 12.68 24.95
C ARG A 40 -15.99 11.39 25.77
N GLU A 41 -16.45 10.30 25.17
CA GLU A 41 -16.58 8.99 25.83
C GLU A 41 -15.22 8.39 26.23
N ILE A 42 -14.18 8.60 25.41
CA ILE A 42 -12.84 8.07 25.67
C ILE A 42 -12.20 8.70 26.92
N GLY A 43 -12.56 9.95 27.23
CA GLY A 43 -12.04 10.70 28.37
C GLY A 43 -10.53 11.02 28.30
N PRO A 44 -9.98 11.75 29.28
CA PRO A 44 -8.54 12.02 29.34
C PRO A 44 -7.78 10.72 29.64
N ARG A 45 -7.04 10.21 28.64
CA ARG A 45 -6.16 9.05 28.79
C ARG A 45 -4.72 9.47 29.03
N ASN A 46 -4.15 9.00 30.12
CA ASN A 46 -2.71 9.02 30.33
C ASN A 46 -2.11 7.76 29.69
N TRP A 47 -1.46 7.92 28.54
CA TRP A 47 -0.78 6.83 27.84
C TRP A 47 0.63 6.54 28.38
N GLY A 48 0.98 7.15 29.51
CA GLY A 48 2.34 7.16 30.03
C GLY A 48 3.23 8.16 29.29
N PRO A 49 4.48 8.32 29.73
CA PRO A 49 5.46 9.10 29.00
C PRO A 49 5.70 8.48 27.61
N PRO A 50 5.96 9.30 26.57
CA PRO A 50 6.38 8.79 25.28
C PRO A 50 7.56 7.83 25.45
N VAL A 51 7.44 6.63 24.89
CA VAL A 51 8.57 5.69 24.86
C VAL A 51 9.56 6.21 23.84
N ALA A 52 10.79 6.48 24.26
CA ALA A 52 11.84 6.87 23.32
C ALA A 52 12.01 5.78 22.26
N ALA A 53 12.06 6.18 20.99
CA ALA A 53 12.38 5.24 19.93
C ALA A 53 13.76 4.63 20.21
N LYS A 54 13.88 3.31 20.05
CA LYS A 54 15.18 2.65 20.13
C LYS A 54 16.08 3.27 19.05
N PRO A 55 17.32 3.66 19.37
CA PRO A 55 18.26 4.13 18.36
C PRO A 55 18.40 3.09 17.27
N ASP A 56 18.29 3.52 16.01
CA ASP A 56 18.55 2.63 14.89
C ASP A 56 20.01 2.18 14.96
N GLY A 57 20.23 0.87 14.97
CA GLY A 57 21.57 0.31 14.81
C GLY A 57 22.16 0.69 13.45
N ALA A 58 23.46 0.52 13.29
CA ALA A 58 24.13 0.75 12.01
C ALA A 58 23.41 0.01 10.87
N LEU A 59 23.20 0.70 9.74
CA LEU A 59 22.50 0.13 8.59
C LEU A 59 23.28 -1.07 8.03
N ILE A 60 22.55 -2.11 7.67
CA ILE A 60 23.10 -3.27 6.98
C ILE A 60 23.22 -2.92 5.50
N PRO A 61 24.36 -3.21 4.84
CA PRO A 61 24.51 -3.00 3.41
C PRO A 61 23.46 -3.76 2.59
N LEU A 62 23.03 -3.18 1.47
CA LEU A 62 22.25 -3.91 0.47
C LEU A 62 23.08 -5.04 -0.14
N PRO A 63 22.45 -6.11 -0.67
CA PRO A 63 23.16 -7.17 -1.39
C PRO A 63 23.95 -6.71 -2.61
N GLY A 64 23.67 -5.50 -3.12
CA GLY A 64 24.39 -4.87 -4.21
C GLY A 64 23.93 -3.42 -4.40
N PRO A 65 24.52 -2.68 -5.35
CA PRO A 65 24.16 -1.30 -5.62
C PRO A 65 22.67 -1.15 -5.94
N ALA A 66 22.09 -0.03 -5.51
CA ALA A 66 20.71 0.31 -5.81
C ALA A 66 20.53 1.81 -6.11
N ALA A 67 19.69 2.11 -7.09
CA ALA A 67 19.21 3.45 -7.38
C ALA A 67 17.86 3.68 -6.69
N CYS A 68 17.64 4.89 -6.20
CA CYS A 68 16.31 5.31 -5.76
C CYS A 68 15.49 5.75 -6.98
N MET A 69 14.35 5.09 -7.19
CA MET A 69 13.45 5.37 -8.30
C MET A 69 12.00 5.39 -7.83
N SER A 70 11.08 5.78 -8.71
CA SER A 70 9.64 5.72 -8.48
C SER A 70 8.97 4.89 -9.58
N PRO A 71 7.81 4.27 -9.30
CA PRO A 71 6.98 3.72 -10.34
C PRO A 71 6.40 4.85 -11.20
N ARG A 72 6.18 4.58 -12.48
CA ARG A 72 5.64 5.54 -13.45
C ARG A 72 4.27 6.04 -13.00
N THR A 73 3.35 5.11 -12.75
CA THR A 73 2.06 5.39 -12.11
C THR A 73 2.06 4.89 -10.67
N ASP A 74 1.08 5.35 -9.89
CA ASP A 74 0.84 4.73 -8.60
C ASP A 74 0.34 3.29 -8.81
N PHE A 75 0.69 2.41 -7.87
CA PHE A 75 0.23 1.02 -7.82
C PHE A 75 0.70 0.08 -8.95
N GLU A 76 1.81 0.40 -9.65
CA GLU A 76 2.40 -0.50 -10.65
C GLU A 76 2.63 -1.90 -10.05
N PRO A 77 2.24 -2.98 -10.73
CA PRO A 77 2.37 -4.33 -10.19
C PRO A 77 3.83 -4.76 -10.10
N VAL A 78 4.17 -5.49 -9.03
CA VAL A 78 5.49 -6.13 -8.89
C VAL A 78 5.32 -7.64 -8.78
N TYR A 79 6.30 -8.38 -9.28
CA TYR A 79 6.20 -9.83 -9.49
C TYR A 79 7.34 -10.57 -8.79
N ALA A 80 7.11 -11.85 -8.48
CA ALA A 80 8.11 -12.69 -7.83
C ALA A 80 9.31 -13.04 -8.73
N GLY A 81 9.16 -12.89 -10.06
CA GLY A 81 10.19 -13.12 -11.06
C GLY A 81 10.08 -12.14 -12.24
N PRO A 82 11.04 -12.15 -13.18
CA PRO A 82 11.13 -11.21 -14.30
C PRO A 82 10.13 -11.58 -15.41
N GLY A 83 8.85 -11.32 -15.18
CA GLY A 83 7.78 -11.61 -16.13
C GLY A 83 6.40 -11.56 -15.50
N THR A 84 5.39 -11.24 -16.30
CA THR A 84 3.97 -11.25 -15.88
C THR A 84 3.42 -12.65 -15.63
N THR A 85 4.12 -13.70 -16.07
CA THR A 85 3.77 -15.11 -15.80
C THR A 85 4.12 -15.55 -14.37
N PHE A 86 5.00 -14.81 -13.69
CA PHE A 86 5.30 -15.06 -12.28
C PHE A 86 4.17 -14.54 -11.39
N ARG A 87 4.05 -15.09 -10.17
CA ARG A 87 3.06 -14.62 -9.20
C ARG A 87 3.23 -13.13 -8.91
N LYS A 88 2.13 -12.36 -8.96
CA LYS A 88 2.09 -10.98 -8.47
C LYS A 88 2.44 -10.95 -6.98
N ALA A 89 3.50 -10.21 -6.63
CA ALA A 89 4.03 -10.07 -5.28
C ALA A 89 3.53 -8.79 -4.57
N GLY A 90 2.71 -8.00 -5.26
CA GLY A 90 2.06 -6.79 -4.72
C GLY A 90 2.06 -5.66 -5.74
N VAL A 91 2.14 -4.44 -5.21
CA VAL A 91 2.30 -3.20 -5.97
C VAL A 91 3.56 -2.47 -5.50
N ALA A 92 4.12 -1.66 -6.39
CA ALA A 92 5.28 -0.83 -6.15
C ALA A 92 4.96 0.25 -5.11
N ALA A 93 5.89 0.46 -4.18
CA ALA A 93 5.84 1.63 -3.31
C ALA A 93 6.26 2.89 -4.09
N PRO A 94 5.87 4.10 -3.66
CA PRO A 94 6.26 5.36 -4.34
C PRO A 94 7.77 5.57 -4.45
N GLN A 95 8.54 4.96 -3.54
CA GLN A 95 10.00 4.93 -3.55
C GLN A 95 10.48 3.48 -3.64
N LEU A 96 11.40 3.22 -4.56
CA LEU A 96 11.92 1.90 -4.88
C LEU A 96 13.45 1.90 -4.80
N ALA A 97 14.01 0.86 -4.19
CA ALA A 97 15.44 0.57 -4.28
C ALA A 97 15.67 -0.42 -5.42
N VAL A 98 15.91 0.12 -6.60
CA VAL A 98 16.10 -0.66 -7.84
C VAL A 98 17.55 -1.10 -7.91
N SER A 99 17.81 -2.41 -7.94
CA SER A 99 19.19 -2.91 -8.03
C SER A 99 19.78 -2.67 -9.43
N THR A 100 21.00 -3.11 -9.70
CA THR A 100 21.58 -3.13 -11.06
C THR A 100 21.20 -4.40 -11.85
N THR A 101 20.55 -5.38 -11.23
CA THR A 101 20.16 -6.64 -11.88
C THR A 101 19.01 -6.40 -12.84
N ARG A 102 19.20 -6.79 -14.11
CA ARG A 102 18.21 -6.74 -15.19
C ARG A 102 18.07 -8.09 -15.86
N VAL A 103 16.83 -8.47 -16.19
CA VAL A 103 16.53 -9.70 -16.95
C VAL A 103 15.36 -9.41 -17.89
N ASN A 104 15.58 -9.53 -19.21
CA ASN A 104 14.52 -9.43 -20.22
C ASN A 104 13.62 -8.18 -20.11
N GLY A 105 14.19 -7.01 -19.80
CA GLY A 105 13.43 -5.77 -19.63
C GLY A 105 12.75 -5.61 -18.26
N TRP A 106 13.12 -6.45 -17.29
CA TRP A 106 12.66 -6.36 -15.90
C TRP A 106 13.81 -5.99 -14.97
N ALA A 107 13.53 -5.09 -14.04
CA ALA A 107 14.44 -4.69 -12.99
C ALA A 107 14.10 -5.36 -11.66
N LYS A 108 15.12 -5.85 -10.96
CA LYS A 108 14.96 -6.34 -9.60
C LYS A 108 14.92 -5.16 -8.62
N ILE A 109 14.00 -5.23 -7.66
CA ILE A 109 13.86 -4.26 -6.57
C ILE A 109 14.09 -4.92 -5.22
N TYR A 110 14.81 -4.25 -4.33
CA TYR A 110 14.95 -4.64 -2.92
C TYR A 110 13.73 -4.14 -2.13
N ARG A 111 13.20 -4.99 -1.25
CA ARG A 111 12.00 -4.72 -0.46
C ARG A 111 12.23 -4.99 1.02
N ALA A 112 11.25 -4.54 1.82
CA ALA A 112 11.15 -4.86 3.24
C ALA A 112 11.25 -6.37 3.52
N GLY A 113 11.67 -6.72 4.74
CA GLY A 113 11.86 -8.12 5.14
C GLY A 113 13.05 -8.79 4.44
N GLY A 114 13.92 -8.03 3.76
CA GLY A 114 15.02 -8.56 2.96
C GLY A 114 14.57 -9.30 1.69
N THR A 115 13.33 -9.09 1.26
CA THR A 115 12.77 -9.73 0.07
C THR A 115 13.12 -8.96 -1.20
N SER A 116 12.81 -9.53 -2.36
CA SER A 116 12.93 -8.85 -3.66
C SER A 116 11.72 -9.10 -4.53
N ALA A 117 11.49 -8.22 -5.48
CA ALA A 117 10.49 -8.40 -6.53
C ALA A 117 11.04 -7.85 -7.85
N TRP A 118 10.22 -7.93 -8.90
CA TRP A 118 10.55 -7.49 -10.24
C TRP A 118 9.47 -6.55 -10.77
N ILE A 119 9.89 -5.52 -11.48
CA ILE A 119 9.03 -4.53 -12.14
C ILE A 119 9.54 -4.32 -13.57
N PRO A 120 8.67 -4.06 -14.56
CA PRO A 120 9.12 -3.72 -15.90
C PRO A 120 9.99 -2.46 -15.87
N GLU A 121 11.08 -2.44 -16.63
CA GLU A 121 11.96 -1.28 -16.69
C GLU A 121 11.26 -0.04 -17.25
N GLY A 122 10.30 -0.23 -18.16
CA GLY A 122 9.46 0.85 -18.65
C GLY A 122 8.71 1.55 -17.53
N ASP A 123 8.31 0.84 -16.48
CA ASP A 123 7.47 1.39 -15.42
C ASP A 123 8.30 2.07 -14.32
N LEU A 124 9.60 2.26 -14.55
CA LEU A 124 10.49 3.00 -13.66
C LEU A 124 10.76 4.40 -14.20
N VAL A 125 10.68 5.39 -13.30
CA VAL A 125 11.04 6.77 -13.58
C VAL A 125 12.02 7.28 -12.51
N PRO A 126 12.78 8.36 -12.77
CA PRO A 126 13.53 9.04 -11.72
C PRO A 126 12.65 9.32 -10.50
N TYR A 127 13.24 9.28 -9.30
CA TYR A 127 12.49 9.47 -8.06
C TYR A 127 11.62 10.73 -8.12
N ARG A 128 10.34 10.56 -7.78
CA ARG A 128 9.34 11.62 -7.70
C ARG A 128 8.85 11.72 -6.26
N PRO A 129 9.10 12.82 -5.55
CA PRO A 129 8.56 13.01 -4.21
C PRO A 129 7.03 13.10 -4.26
N SER A 130 6.35 12.56 -3.25
CA SER A 130 4.88 12.62 -3.16
C SER A 130 4.35 14.05 -2.97
N LEU A 131 5.20 14.96 -2.49
CA LEU A 131 4.89 16.36 -2.28
C LEU A 131 5.75 17.21 -3.21
N SER A 132 5.13 18.15 -3.91
CA SER A 132 5.77 18.93 -4.98
C SER A 132 6.88 19.87 -4.52
N ASP A 133 6.89 20.24 -3.23
CA ASP A 133 7.90 21.12 -2.65
C ASP A 133 9.11 20.35 -2.07
N HIS A 134 9.10 19.02 -2.07
CA HIS A 134 10.21 18.22 -1.52
C HIS A 134 11.36 18.04 -2.54
N PRO A 135 12.62 17.86 -2.05
CA PRO A 135 13.77 17.63 -2.93
C PRO A 135 13.58 16.39 -3.81
N THR A 136 14.02 16.48 -5.07
CA THR A 136 13.98 15.38 -6.05
C THR A 136 15.16 14.40 -5.91
N GLY A 137 16.14 14.70 -5.06
CA GLY A 137 17.23 13.78 -4.77
C GLY A 137 16.76 12.69 -3.81
N CYS A 138 17.10 11.44 -4.11
CA CYS A 138 16.90 10.32 -3.20
C CYS A 138 18.06 9.34 -3.34
N LYS A 139 18.51 8.80 -2.22
CA LYS A 139 19.56 7.77 -2.15
C LYS A 139 19.06 6.58 -1.34
N VAL A 140 19.50 5.39 -1.71
CA VAL A 140 19.31 4.19 -0.88
C VAL A 140 20.52 4.03 0.04
N ASP A 141 20.32 4.07 1.35
CA ASP A 141 21.42 4.03 2.34
C ASP A 141 21.72 2.64 2.89
N GLY A 142 20.73 1.74 2.88
CA GLY A 142 20.90 0.39 3.40
C GLY A 142 19.61 -0.20 3.93
N ILE A 143 19.76 -1.16 4.84
CA ILE A 143 18.66 -1.89 5.46
C ILE A 143 18.71 -1.67 6.97
N ARG A 144 17.60 -1.23 7.56
CA ARG A 144 17.49 -1.08 9.01
C ARG A 144 17.51 -2.47 9.67
N PRO A 145 18.37 -2.73 10.67
CA PRO A 145 18.47 -4.05 11.28
C PRO A 145 17.18 -4.54 11.96
N ALA A 146 16.41 -3.61 12.55
CA ALA A 146 15.27 -3.95 13.42
C ALA A 146 14.09 -4.59 12.68
N ASP A 147 13.79 -4.10 11.47
CA ASP A 147 12.59 -4.46 10.70
C ASP A 147 12.91 -4.86 9.24
N ARG A 148 14.20 -4.85 8.87
CA ARG A 148 14.69 -5.14 7.52
C ARG A 148 14.07 -4.23 6.46
N MET A 149 13.66 -3.02 6.83
CA MET A 149 13.19 -2.00 5.90
C MET A 149 14.37 -1.41 5.13
N VAL A 150 14.15 -1.13 3.84
CA VAL A 150 15.10 -0.38 3.04
C VAL A 150 14.99 1.10 3.41
N ILE A 151 16.13 1.71 3.72
CA ILE A 151 16.23 3.10 4.18
C ILE A 151 16.71 3.98 3.05
N PHE A 152 16.05 5.12 2.94
CA PHE A 152 16.30 6.13 1.93
C PHE A 152 16.62 7.45 2.62
N SER A 153 17.54 8.22 2.06
CA SER A 153 17.80 9.61 2.45
C SER A 153 17.53 10.55 1.30
N TYR A 154 17.32 11.80 1.68
CA TYR A 154 17.02 12.91 0.80
C TYR A 154 18.00 14.04 1.10
N PRO A 155 18.35 14.88 0.11
CA PRO A 155 19.09 16.10 0.36
C PRO A 155 18.41 16.94 1.44
N VAL A 156 19.22 17.52 2.33
CA VAL A 156 18.76 18.56 3.24
C VAL A 156 18.50 19.81 2.39
N ARG A 157 17.41 20.54 2.65
CA ARG A 157 17.15 21.84 2.01
C ARG A 157 18.17 22.88 2.46
#